data_AF-A0A327MBF2-F1
#
_entry.id   AF-A0A327MBF2-F1
#
_cell.length_a   1.000
_cell.length_b   1.000
_cell.length_c   1.000
_cell.angle_alpha   90.00
_cell.angle_beta   90.00
_cell.angle_gamma   90.00
#
_symmetry.space_group_name_H-M   'P 1'
#
loop_
_entity.id
_entity.type
_entity.pdbx_description
1 polymer ?
#
loop_
_entity_poly.entity_id
_entity_poly.type
_entity_poly.pdbx_seq_one_letter_code
_entity_poly.pdbx_strand_id
1 'polypeptide(L)'
;MRKRQIAAGPDAVPKRSRKPKVSPDRLQQLIAAAHTSLEDDKAEDIKVLDVTGRSDFTDCMIIATGLVERQLQAMAVHVEEALEKAGLKLRRSDIQASPDWVLIDAGDLVIHLFRPEARATYALERMWGPESPAPEGAGEPAGQDAAGGDAAGG
;
A
#
# COMPACT_ATOMS: atom_id res chain seq x y z
N MET A 1 18.77 -38.94 -6.60
CA MET A 1 18.43 -38.76 -5.17
C MET A 1 19.62 -38.14 -4.44
N ARG A 2 19.53 -36.87 -4.01
CA ARG A 2 20.33 -36.26 -2.93
C ARG A 2 19.73 -34.89 -2.58
N LYS A 3 19.38 -34.74 -1.30
CA LYS A 3 18.89 -33.53 -0.64
C LYS A 3 19.84 -32.35 -0.89
N ARG A 4 19.31 -31.15 -1.15
CA ARG A 4 19.90 -29.90 -0.66
C ARG A 4 18.79 -28.99 -0.12
N GLN A 5 18.81 -28.89 1.19
CA GLN A 5 18.25 -27.84 2.01
C GLN A 5 18.95 -26.52 1.67
N ILE A 6 18.23 -25.40 1.65
CA ILE A 6 18.81 -24.05 1.69
C ILE A 6 18.16 -23.35 2.88
N ALA A 7 18.98 -23.01 3.86
CA ALA A 7 18.61 -22.24 5.04
C ALA A 7 19.10 -20.79 4.89
N ALA A 8 18.16 -19.86 5.15
CA ALA A 8 18.27 -18.52 5.73
C ALA A 8 19.28 -17.47 5.20
N GLY A 9 18.75 -16.27 4.93
CA GLY A 9 19.44 -14.97 4.97
C GLY A 9 18.43 -13.84 4.76
N PRO A 10 18.42 -12.77 5.57
CA PRO A 10 17.21 -12.01 5.91
C PRO A 10 16.68 -11.15 4.75
N ASP A 11 15.35 -11.02 4.69
CA ASP A 11 14.61 -10.14 3.80
C ASP A 11 15.26 -8.75 3.73
N ALA A 12 15.92 -8.48 2.60
CA ALA A 12 16.46 -7.16 2.33
C ALA A 12 15.29 -6.23 2.06
N VAL A 13 14.83 -5.55 3.12
CA VAL A 13 13.87 -4.45 3.03
C VAL A 13 14.42 -3.45 2.01
N PRO A 14 13.69 -3.12 0.93
CA PRO A 14 14.16 -2.19 -0.07
C PRO A 14 14.55 -0.84 0.58
N LYS A 15 15.68 -0.28 0.13
CA LYS A 15 16.24 0.97 0.67
C LYS A 15 15.29 2.13 0.37
N ARG A 16 14.61 2.59 1.41
CA ARG A 16 13.72 3.77 1.43
C ARG A 16 14.39 4.97 0.74
N SER A 17 13.83 5.43 -0.38
CA SER A 17 14.39 6.53 -1.19
C SER A 17 14.02 7.92 -0.64
N ARG A 18 12.94 8.02 0.15
CA ARG A 18 12.36 9.27 0.65
C ARG A 18 12.54 9.47 2.17
N LYS A 19 12.65 10.73 2.60
CA LYS A 19 12.51 11.13 4.01
C LYS A 19 11.01 11.14 4.43
N PRO A 20 10.63 10.49 5.55
CA PRO A 20 9.27 10.60 6.08
C PRO A 20 8.89 12.06 6.38
N LYS A 21 7.63 12.41 6.12
CA LYS A 21 7.04 13.74 6.37
C LYS A 21 6.58 13.90 7.83
N VAL A 22 6.22 12.81 8.51
CA VAL A 22 5.83 12.80 9.93
C VAL A 22 6.69 11.83 10.74
N SER A 23 6.76 12.04 12.06
CA SER A 23 7.44 11.09 12.95
C SER A 23 6.68 9.76 13.04
N PRO A 24 7.35 8.64 13.37
CA PRO A 24 6.68 7.35 13.52
C PRO A 24 5.53 7.37 14.54
N ASP A 25 5.73 7.99 15.71
CA ASP A 25 4.69 8.09 16.74
C ASP A 25 3.47 8.88 16.24
N ARG A 26 3.72 9.94 15.46
CA ARG A 26 2.67 10.74 14.86
C ARG A 26 1.88 9.96 13.81
N LEU A 27 2.58 9.18 12.99
CA LEU A 27 1.94 8.32 12.00
C LEU A 27 1.03 7.28 12.69
N GLN A 28 1.50 6.66 13.78
CA GLN A 28 0.69 5.72 14.55
C GLN A 28 -0.57 6.35 15.15
N GLN A 29 -0.48 7.59 15.63
CA GLN A 29 -1.67 8.34 16.11
C GLN A 29 -2.70 8.55 14.99
N LEU A 30 -2.24 8.91 13.78
CA LEU A 30 -3.12 9.14 12.63
C LEU A 30 -3.77 7.84 12.15
N ILE A 31 -3.00 6.74 12.11
CA ILE A 31 -3.50 5.40 11.79
C ILE A 31 -4.60 4.99 12.77
N ALA A 32 -4.34 5.13 14.08
CA ALA A 32 -5.31 4.78 15.11
C ALA A 32 -6.60 5.61 14.99
N ALA A 33 -6.48 6.92 14.79
CA ALA A 33 -7.64 7.80 14.63
C ALA A 33 -8.50 7.41 13.41
N ALA A 34 -7.87 7.19 12.25
CA ALA A 34 -8.56 6.75 11.05
C ALA A 34 -9.20 5.37 11.22
N HIS A 35 -8.47 4.40 11.79
CA HIS A 35 -8.97 3.04 12.04
C HIS A 35 -10.21 3.06 12.94
N THR A 36 -10.14 3.75 14.08
CA THR A 36 -11.27 3.85 15.00
C THR A 36 -12.48 4.51 14.34
N SER A 37 -12.28 5.58 13.57
CA SER A 37 -13.38 6.20 12.81
C SER A 37 -14.07 5.21 11.86
N LEU A 38 -13.29 4.37 11.18
CA LEU A 38 -13.82 3.36 10.26
C LEU A 38 -14.55 2.22 10.99
N GLU A 39 -14.07 1.81 12.17
CA GLU A 39 -14.75 0.82 13.03
C GLU A 39 -16.08 1.35 13.58
N ASP A 40 -16.12 2.63 13.95
CA ASP A 40 -17.33 3.30 14.43
C ASP A 40 -18.40 3.34 13.34
N ASP A 41 -17.99 3.60 12.09
CA ASP A 41 -18.85 3.59 10.90
C ASP A 41 -19.20 2.18 10.38
N LYS A 42 -18.76 1.13 11.08
CA LYS A 42 -18.98 -0.27 10.69
C LYS A 42 -18.47 -0.59 9.30
N ALA A 43 -17.30 -0.04 8.95
CA ALA A 43 -16.60 -0.42 7.74
C ALA A 43 -16.18 -1.90 7.81
N GLU A 44 -16.22 -2.57 6.66
CA GLU A 44 -15.83 -3.97 6.53
C GLU A 44 -14.40 -4.12 6.01
N ASP A 45 -13.77 -5.24 6.35
CA ASP A 45 -12.45 -5.63 5.85
C ASP A 45 -11.41 -4.49 5.94
N ILE A 46 -11.31 -3.87 7.12
CA ILE A 46 -10.34 -2.80 7.37
C ILE A 46 -8.95 -3.44 7.45
N LYS A 47 -8.06 -3.05 6.54
CA LYS A 47 -6.67 -3.51 6.48
C LYS A 47 -5.73 -2.33 6.62
N VAL A 48 -4.77 -2.45 7.53
CA VAL A 48 -3.65 -1.52 7.68
C VAL A 48 -2.41 -2.19 7.08
N LEU A 49 -1.84 -1.57 6.06
CA LEU A 49 -0.70 -2.09 5.30
C LEU A 49 0.50 -1.19 5.54
N ASP A 50 1.59 -1.77 6.03
CA ASP A 50 2.90 -1.13 6.01
C ASP A 50 3.48 -1.26 4.60
N VAL A 51 3.65 -0.11 3.94
CA VAL A 51 4.21 -0.02 2.59
C VAL A 51 5.55 0.72 2.59
N THR A 52 6.16 0.88 3.77
CA THR A 52 7.46 1.51 3.94
C THR A 52 8.51 0.85 3.05
N GLY A 53 9.17 1.64 2.21
CA GLY A 53 10.20 1.16 1.27
C GLY A 53 9.66 0.46 0.02
N ARG A 54 8.35 0.17 -0.05
CA ARG A 54 7.67 -0.33 -1.25
C ARG A 54 6.99 0.79 -2.03
N SER A 55 6.62 1.87 -1.33
CA SER A 55 6.05 3.09 -1.91
C SER A 55 6.97 4.28 -1.65
N ASP A 56 7.14 5.13 -2.66
CA ASP A 56 7.83 6.41 -2.50
C ASP A 56 6.90 7.52 -1.99
N PHE A 57 5.57 7.35 -2.06
CA PHE A 57 4.61 8.39 -1.73
C PHE A 57 4.06 8.32 -0.31
N THR A 58 3.96 7.11 0.28
CA THR A 58 3.38 6.90 1.61
C THR A 58 4.08 5.76 2.36
N ASP A 59 3.98 5.75 3.70
CA ASP A 59 4.55 4.69 4.53
C ASP A 59 3.48 3.71 5.04
N CYS A 60 2.22 4.17 5.16
CA CYS A 60 1.11 3.35 5.58
C CYS A 60 -0.10 3.54 4.68
N MET A 61 -0.82 2.45 4.40
CA MET A 61 -2.08 2.48 3.67
C MET A 61 -3.18 1.79 4.47
N ILE A 62 -4.34 2.43 4.60
CA ILE A 62 -5.54 1.79 5.13
C ILE A 62 -6.48 1.51 3.96
N ILE A 63 -7.03 0.31 3.90
CA ILE A 63 -8.06 -0.08 2.92
C ILE A 63 -9.27 -0.56 3.69
N ALA A 64 -10.45 0.00 3.40
CA ALA A 64 -11.70 -0.37 4.05
C ALA A 64 -12.87 -0.42 3.06
N THR A 65 -13.92 -1.17 3.41
CA THR A 65 -15.12 -1.33 2.58
C THR A 65 -16.32 -0.65 3.22
N GLY A 66 -17.04 0.17 2.43
CA GLY A 66 -18.38 0.65 2.74
C GLY A 66 -19.40 0.00 1.82
N LEU A 67 -20.56 -0.41 2.33
CA LEU A 67 -21.53 -1.22 1.60
C LEU A 67 -22.31 -0.43 0.53
N VAL A 68 -22.51 0.88 0.76
CA VAL A 68 -23.27 1.76 -0.11
C VAL A 68 -22.61 3.14 -0.20
N GLU A 69 -22.85 3.85 -1.32
CA GLU A 69 -22.27 5.18 -1.59
C GLU A 69 -22.44 6.15 -0.41
N ARG A 70 -23.63 6.20 0.20
CA ARG A 70 -23.91 7.10 1.33
C ARG A 70 -23.04 6.79 2.55
N GLN A 71 -22.81 5.51 2.84
CA GLN A 71 -21.93 5.10 3.94
C GLN A 71 -20.50 5.49 3.61
N LEU A 72 -20.06 5.26 2.37
CA LEU A 72 -18.72 5.61 1.91
C LEU A 72 -18.41 7.10 2.06
N GLN A 73 -19.37 7.96 1.69
CA GLN A 73 -19.25 9.41 1.85
C GLN A 73 -19.22 9.82 3.32
N ALA A 74 -20.05 9.21 4.17
CA ALA A 74 -20.05 9.47 5.61
C ALA A 74 -18.71 9.08 6.26
N MET A 75 -18.19 7.89 5.92
CA MET A 75 -16.89 7.40 6.36
C MET A 75 -15.77 8.39 6.01
N ALA A 76 -15.77 8.93 4.79
CA ALA A 76 -14.77 9.90 4.38
C ALA A 76 -14.79 11.18 5.24
N VAL A 77 -15.99 11.70 5.54
CA VAL A 77 -16.16 12.88 6.38
C VAL A 77 -15.71 12.62 7.81
N HIS A 78 -16.13 11.49 8.40
CA HIS A 78 -15.75 11.17 9.78
C HIS A 78 -14.24 10.91 9.92
N VAL A 79 -13.61 10.27 8.93
CA VAL A 79 -12.16 10.11 8.87
C VAL A 79 -11.46 11.46 8.78
N GLU A 80 -11.93 12.38 7.93
CA GLU A 80 -11.40 13.75 7.85
C GLU A 80 -11.47 14.44 9.22
N GLU A 81 -12.62 14.37 9.90
CA GLU A 81 -12.77 14.94 11.25
C GLU A 81 -11.86 14.27 12.28
N ALA A 82 -11.68 12.96 12.22
CA ALA A 82 -10.82 12.20 13.13
C ALA A 82 -9.35 12.60 12.96
N LEU A 83 -8.90 12.76 11.70
CA LEU A 83 -7.56 13.23 11.39
C LEU A 83 -7.36 14.68 11.83
N GLU A 84 -8.36 15.56 11.65
CA GLU A 84 -8.28 16.94 12.13
C GLU A 84 -8.20 17.01 13.67
N LYS A 85 -8.97 16.19 14.39
CA LYS A 85 -8.88 16.03 15.85
C LYS A 85 -7.53 15.49 16.30
N ALA A 86 -6.93 14.61 15.51
CA ALA A 86 -5.56 14.14 15.73
C ALA A 86 -4.52 15.24 15.38
N GLY A 87 -4.91 16.36 14.77
CA GLY A 87 -4.08 17.51 14.44
C GLY A 87 -3.50 17.48 13.03
N LEU A 88 -4.10 16.73 12.10
CA LEU A 88 -3.81 16.78 10.68
C LEU A 88 -5.03 17.32 9.93
N LYS A 89 -4.95 18.57 9.48
CA LYS A 89 -6.01 19.19 8.69
C LYS A 89 -5.82 18.89 7.21
N LEU A 90 -6.79 18.21 6.60
CA LEU A 90 -6.81 17.93 5.16
C LEU A 90 -7.29 19.15 4.36
N ARG A 91 -6.86 19.22 3.10
CA ARG A 91 -7.38 20.13 2.09
C ARG A 91 -8.37 19.39 1.22
N ARG A 92 -9.23 20.12 0.51
CA ARG A 92 -10.12 19.52 -0.50
C ARG A 92 -9.38 18.75 -1.60
N SER A 93 -8.16 19.18 -1.94
CA SER A 93 -7.31 18.48 -2.92
C SER A 93 -6.84 17.10 -2.44
N ASP A 94 -6.90 16.87 -1.13
CA ASP A 94 -6.38 15.67 -0.48
C ASP A 94 -7.44 14.56 -0.43
N ILE A 95 -8.68 14.86 -0.86
CA ILE A 95 -9.80 13.92 -0.92
C ILE A 95 -10.32 13.85 -2.34
N GLN A 96 -10.30 12.65 -2.91
CA GLN A 96 -10.87 12.36 -4.23
C GLN A 96 -12.01 11.37 -4.04
N ALA A 97 -13.20 11.71 -4.53
CA ALA A 97 -14.40 10.91 -4.32
C ALA A 97 -15.11 10.58 -5.63
N SER A 98 -15.66 9.38 -5.67
CA SER A 98 -16.49 8.79 -6.72
C SER A 98 -17.63 8.00 -6.05
N PRO A 99 -18.72 7.65 -6.74
CA PRO A 99 -19.80 6.85 -6.13
C PRO A 99 -19.34 5.50 -5.56
N ASP A 100 -18.26 4.94 -6.12
CA ASP A 100 -17.77 3.60 -5.77
C ASP A 100 -16.49 3.58 -4.92
N TRP A 101 -15.80 4.71 -4.78
CA TRP A 101 -14.55 4.80 -4.04
C TRP A 101 -14.26 6.20 -3.53
N VAL A 102 -13.50 6.28 -2.44
CA VAL A 102 -12.91 7.52 -1.93
C VAL A 102 -11.44 7.27 -1.62
N LEU A 103 -10.59 8.20 -2.02
CA LEU A 103 -9.17 8.26 -1.71
C LEU A 103 -8.92 9.49 -0.82
N ILE A 104 -8.23 9.27 0.30
CA ILE A 104 -7.76 10.31 1.20
C ILE A 104 -6.24 10.24 1.26
N ASP A 105 -5.56 11.29 0.81
CA ASP A 105 -4.11 11.46 0.85
C ASP A 105 -3.71 12.31 2.08
N ALA A 106 -3.28 11.64 3.14
CA ALA A 106 -2.77 12.24 4.37
C ALA A 106 -1.22 12.25 4.42
N GLY A 107 -0.55 12.17 3.25
CA GLY A 107 0.90 12.15 3.13
C GLY A 107 1.50 10.76 3.43
N ASP A 108 2.08 10.59 4.62
CA ASP A 108 2.68 9.30 5.02
C ASP A 108 1.62 8.25 5.41
N LEU A 109 0.34 8.65 5.41
CA LEU A 109 -0.84 7.78 5.51
C LEU A 109 -1.73 8.01 4.28
N VAL A 110 -2.16 6.94 3.64
CA VAL A 110 -3.17 6.98 2.56
C VAL A 110 -4.33 6.07 2.94
N ILE A 111 -5.58 6.51 2.73
CA ILE A 111 -6.77 5.74 3.08
C ILE A 111 -7.63 5.56 1.83
N HIS A 112 -7.87 4.30 1.47
CA HIS A 112 -8.76 3.91 0.38
C HIS A 112 -10.04 3.32 0.96
N LEU A 113 -11.17 3.94 0.61
CA LEU A 113 -12.50 3.43 0.92
C LEU A 113 -13.12 2.93 -0.37
N PHE A 114 -13.60 1.69 -0.40
CA PHE A 114 -14.21 1.08 -1.57
C PHE A 114 -15.60 0.55 -1.28
N ARG A 115 -16.45 0.56 -2.31
CA ARG A 115 -17.56 -0.38 -2.38
C ARG A 115 -17.08 -1.80 -2.69
N PRO A 116 -17.84 -2.85 -2.28
CA PRO A 116 -17.42 -4.24 -2.50
C PRO A 116 -17.07 -4.55 -3.96
N GLU A 117 -17.88 -4.07 -4.90
CA GLU A 117 -17.70 -4.32 -6.34
C GLU A 117 -16.45 -3.64 -6.89
N ALA A 118 -16.18 -2.41 -6.44
CA ALA A 118 -14.98 -1.68 -6.82
C ALA A 118 -13.72 -2.30 -6.21
N ARG A 119 -13.75 -2.69 -4.93
CA ARG A 119 -12.60 -3.34 -4.27
C ARG A 119 -12.16 -4.61 -4.99
N ALA A 120 -13.12 -5.43 -5.42
CA ALA A 120 -12.86 -6.65 -6.18
C ALA A 120 -12.25 -6.37 -7.57
N THR A 121 -12.66 -5.28 -8.21
CA THR A 121 -12.19 -4.88 -9.55
C THR A 121 -10.79 -4.26 -9.50
N TYR A 122 -10.52 -3.38 -8.54
CA TYR A 122 -9.22 -2.71 -8.40
C TYR A 122 -8.15 -3.58 -7.73
N ALA A 123 -8.55 -4.55 -6.88
CA ALA A 123 -7.70 -5.56 -6.26
C ALA A 123 -6.36 -5.04 -5.71
N LEU A 124 -6.35 -3.83 -5.12
CA LEU A 124 -5.11 -3.16 -4.65
C LEU A 124 -4.32 -4.01 -3.64
N GLU A 125 -5.02 -4.89 -2.91
CA GLU A 125 -4.42 -5.85 -1.99
C GLU A 125 -3.45 -6.83 -2.67
N ARG A 126 -3.68 -7.14 -3.96
CA ARG A 126 -2.76 -7.99 -4.73
C ARG A 126 -1.49 -7.27 -5.13
N MET A 127 -1.51 -5.93 -5.17
CA MET A 127 -0.38 -5.07 -5.55
C MET A 127 0.38 -4.51 -4.34
N TRP A 128 -0.24 -4.48 -3.16
CA TRP A 128 0.35 -3.85 -1.97
C TRP A 128 0.30 -4.73 -0.73
N GLY A 129 -0.39 -5.86 -0.78
CA GLY A 129 -0.43 -6.85 0.28
C GLY A 129 0.88 -7.63 0.42
N PRO A 130 0.96 -8.49 1.44
CA PRO A 130 2.15 -9.32 1.71
C PRO A 130 2.48 -10.29 0.57
N GLU A 131 1.50 -10.65 -0.27
CA GLU A 131 1.69 -11.52 -1.44
C GLU A 131 2.06 -10.77 -2.73
N SER A 132 2.12 -9.43 -2.72
CA SER A 132 2.48 -8.70 -3.93
C SER A 132 3.95 -8.97 -4.31
N PRO A 133 4.23 -9.26 -5.59
CA PRO A 133 5.59 -9.52 -6.06
C PRO A 133 6.50 -8.35 -5.68
N ALA A 134 7.73 -8.67 -5.26
CA ALA A 134 8.76 -7.67 -5.04
C ALA A 134 8.97 -6.86 -6.34
N PRO A 135 9.30 -5.57 -6.27
CA PRO A 135 9.55 -4.78 -7.47
C PRO A 135 10.68 -5.42 -8.29
N GLU A 136 10.33 -5.94 -9.47
CA GLU A 136 11.31 -6.48 -10.43
C GLU A 136 12.17 -5.31 -10.94
N GLY A 137 13.37 -5.17 -10.38
CA GLY A 137 14.30 -4.11 -10.76
C GLY A 137 15.70 -4.22 -10.15
N ALA A 138 16.10 -5.38 -9.63
CA ALA A 138 17.45 -5.60 -9.11
C ALA A 138 18.04 -6.88 -9.70
N GLY A 139 18.66 -6.75 -10.88
CA GLY A 139 19.47 -7.81 -11.47
C GLY A 139 19.50 -7.77 -12.99
N GLU A 140 20.14 -6.77 -13.59
CA GLU A 140 20.87 -7.06 -14.83
C GLU A 140 22.05 -7.96 -14.48
N PRO A 141 22.23 -9.09 -15.17
CA PRO A 141 23.55 -9.51 -15.57
C PRO A 141 23.67 -9.28 -17.07
N ALA A 142 24.46 -8.26 -17.40
CA ALA A 142 25.14 -8.19 -18.67
C ALA A 142 25.94 -9.48 -18.91
N GLY A 143 25.88 -10.00 -20.13
CA GLY A 143 26.83 -10.98 -20.63
C GLY A 143 26.22 -12.11 -21.44
N GLN A 144 25.83 -11.81 -22.69
CA GLN A 144 25.83 -12.81 -23.75
C GLN A 144 26.96 -12.43 -24.74
N ASP A 145 28.16 -12.85 -24.34
CA ASP A 145 29.28 -13.34 -25.15
C ASP A 145 29.32 -13.07 -26.67
N ALA A 146 30.38 -12.36 -27.07
CA ALA A 146 31.00 -12.53 -28.37
C ALA A 146 31.98 -13.73 -28.36
N ALA A 147 32.06 -14.41 -29.51
CA ALA A 147 33.19 -15.15 -30.08
C ALA A 147 33.17 -16.69 -30.11
N GLY A 148 33.22 -17.20 -31.35
CA GLY A 148 33.88 -18.45 -31.77
C GLY A 148 33.10 -19.74 -31.50
N GLY A 149 32.98 -20.71 -32.39
CA GLY A 149 33.66 -21.00 -33.63
C GLY A 149 33.69 -22.53 -33.82
N ASP A 150 33.42 -22.93 -35.06
CA ASP A 150 33.92 -24.13 -35.75
C ASP A 150 33.29 -25.53 -35.59
N ALA A 151 33.21 -26.16 -36.78
CA ALA A 151 33.42 -27.56 -37.16
C ALA A 151 32.44 -28.70 -36.77
N ALA A 152 31.84 -29.22 -37.85
CA ALA A 152 31.98 -30.59 -38.38
C ALA A 152 30.96 -31.68 -38.00
N GLY A 153 30.41 -32.29 -39.06
CA GLY A 153 30.47 -33.74 -39.24
C GLY A 153 29.14 -34.49 -39.23
N GLY A 154 28.73 -35.03 -40.39
CA GLY A 154 27.67 -36.03 -40.51
C GLY A 154 26.99 -36.03 -41.87
#